data_AF-A0A9J7IJS9-F1
#
_entry.id   AF-A0A9J7IJS9-F1
#
_cell.length_a   1.000
_cell.length_b   1.000
_cell.length_c   1.000
_cell.angle_alpha   90.00
_cell.angle_beta   90.00
_cell.angle_gamma   90.00
#
_symmetry.space_group_name_H-M   'P 1'
#
loop_
_entity.id
_entity.type
_entity.pdbx_description
1 polymer ?
#
loop_
_entity_poly.entity_id
_entity_poly.type
_entity_poly.pdbx_seq_one_letter_code
_entity_poly.pdbx_strand_id
1 'polypeptide(L)'
;MCWRQVSKLTKTLFVVIFYMTMYELIWYALGPTTEVTFISEDLHVGDKYALIFLAAGPEWPVFSDAEGAEVFRSRGCGPCFITNNKGLLPMSEFDAVLVYGKTALLSDSMAAMPPEKRFLLETYKRCMSSKLSRCIREPKVTSFVNFMVFHLCELCDKLLRNRYHNKIAQ
;
A
#
# COMPACT_ATOMS: atom_id res chain seq x y z
N MET A 1 54.43 30.25 9.70
CA MET A 1 55.35 29.35 8.97
C MET A 1 55.67 28.11 9.82
N CYS A 2 54.69 27.25 10.13
CA CYS A 2 54.91 26.03 10.92
C CYS A 2 54.66 24.74 10.13
N TRP A 3 54.23 24.84 8.85
CA TRP A 3 53.82 23.68 8.05
C TRP A 3 54.97 22.94 7.36
N ARG A 4 56.20 23.48 7.41
CA ARG A 4 57.35 22.93 6.68
C ARG A 4 58.07 21.79 7.42
N GLN A 5 57.95 21.69 8.74
CA GLN A 5 58.63 20.68 9.57
C GLN A 5 57.78 19.44 9.91
N VAL A 6 56.52 19.40 9.47
CA VAL A 6 55.61 18.31 9.79
C VAL A 6 55.82 17.15 8.81
N SER A 7 56.00 15.93 9.33
CA SER A 7 56.28 14.74 8.51
C SER A 7 55.18 14.52 7.46
N LYS A 8 55.55 13.98 6.28
CA LYS A 8 54.60 13.71 5.18
C LYS A 8 53.39 12.91 5.65
N LEU A 9 53.60 11.95 6.55
CA LEU A 9 52.54 11.11 7.12
C LEU A 9 51.50 11.94 7.87
N THR A 10 51.94 12.86 8.74
CA THR A 10 51.05 13.76 9.49
C THR A 10 50.26 14.69 8.59
N LYS A 11 50.84 15.13 7.46
CA LYS A 11 50.13 15.95 6.48
C LYS A 11 49.04 15.15 5.78
N THR A 12 49.35 13.93 5.34
CA THR A 12 48.36 13.04 4.73
C THR A 12 47.24 12.69 5.70
N LEU A 13 47.59 12.37 6.95
CA LEU A 13 46.61 12.07 7.99
C LEU A 13 45.67 13.25 8.24
N PHE A 14 46.23 14.47 8.31
CA PHE A 14 45.42 15.67 8.50
C PHE A 14 44.46 15.91 7.33
N VAL A 15 44.92 15.74 6.08
CA VAL A 15 44.06 15.89 4.90
C VAL A 15 42.94 14.84 4.88
N VAL A 16 43.24 13.58 5.21
CA VAL A 16 42.24 12.51 5.26
C VAL A 16 41.21 12.75 6.36
N ILE A 17 41.67 13.10 7.58
CA ILE A 17 40.78 13.41 8.69
C ILE A 17 39.91 14.61 8.33
N PHE A 18 40.51 15.69 7.81
CA PHE A 18 39.79 16.89 7.40
C PHE A 18 38.71 16.57 6.35
N TYR A 19 39.07 15.79 5.33
CA TYR A 19 38.14 15.35 4.30
C TYR A 19 36.99 14.52 4.87
N MET A 20 37.27 13.57 5.78
CA MET A 20 36.23 12.77 6.44
C MET A 20 35.30 13.65 7.29
N THR A 21 35.84 14.58 8.08
CA THR A 21 34.99 15.51 8.86
C THR A 21 34.13 16.40 7.97
N MET A 22 34.67 16.90 6.85
CA MET A 22 33.91 17.70 5.89
C MET A 22 32.82 16.86 5.22
N TYR A 23 33.14 15.62 4.86
CA TYR A 23 32.18 14.69 4.26
C TYR A 23 31.02 14.39 5.23
N GLU A 24 31.32 14.07 6.50
CA GLU A 24 30.33 13.86 7.55
C GLU A 24 29.48 15.11 7.81
N LEU A 25 30.08 16.31 7.83
CA LEU A 25 29.35 17.57 7.98
C LEU A 25 28.39 17.82 6.82
N ILE A 26 28.86 17.59 5.59
CA ILE A 26 28.04 17.74 4.39
C ILE A 26 26.93 16.68 4.37
N TRP A 27 27.23 15.44 4.73
CA TRP A 27 26.24 14.37 4.84
C TRP A 27 25.22 14.64 5.95
N TYR A 28 25.61 15.22 7.08
CA TYR A 28 24.68 15.59 8.13
C TYR A 28 23.82 16.80 7.76
N ALA A 29 24.37 17.78 7.04
CA ALA A 29 23.67 19.00 6.65
C ALA A 29 22.81 18.86 5.39
N LEU A 30 23.23 18.02 4.43
CA LEU A 30 22.56 17.79 3.14
C LEU A 30 21.99 16.39 3.00
N GLY A 31 22.42 15.44 3.82
CA GLY A 31 21.77 14.15 3.90
C GLY A 31 20.31 14.41 4.27
N PRO A 32 19.37 13.76 3.58
CA PRO A 32 17.97 13.88 3.96
C PRO A 32 17.92 13.52 5.44
N THR A 33 17.37 14.42 6.26
CA THR A 33 16.89 14.00 7.56
C THR A 33 15.99 12.82 7.25
N THR A 34 16.43 11.61 7.60
CA THR A 34 15.55 10.46 7.71
C THR A 34 14.65 10.73 8.91
N GLU A 35 13.88 11.82 8.84
CA GLU A 35 12.48 11.81 9.18
C GLU A 35 11.88 10.78 8.22
N VAL A 36 12.13 9.50 8.55
CA VAL A 36 11.06 8.53 8.42
C VAL A 36 10.04 9.12 9.37
N THR A 37 9.18 9.98 8.84
CA THR A 37 7.89 10.27 9.44
C THR A 37 7.15 8.93 9.37
N PHE A 38 7.51 8.01 10.27
CA PHE A 38 6.52 7.18 10.88
C PHE A 38 5.53 8.18 11.42
N ILE A 39 4.42 8.33 10.70
CA ILE A 39 3.28 9.13 11.09
C ILE A 39 2.87 8.54 12.44
N SER A 40 3.42 9.09 13.51
CA SER A 40 3.32 8.59 14.88
C SER A 40 2.03 9.06 15.53
N GLU A 41 0.95 9.06 14.75
CA GLU A 41 -0.44 9.14 15.19
C GLU A 41 -1.24 8.16 14.34
N ASP A 42 -0.92 6.90 14.61
CA ASP A 42 -1.68 5.68 14.41
C ASP A 42 -3.14 5.81 14.89
N LEU A 43 -3.93 6.62 14.19
CA LEU A 43 -5.31 6.26 13.93
C LEU A 43 -5.23 5.18 12.85
N HIS A 44 -4.99 3.93 13.28
CA HIS A 44 -4.92 2.75 12.41
C HIS A 44 -5.93 2.91 11.27
N VAL A 45 -5.45 3.19 10.06
CA VAL A 45 -6.34 3.27 8.88
C VAL A 45 -7.08 1.94 8.74
N GLY A 46 -6.46 0.85 9.20
CA GLY A 46 -7.09 -0.46 9.40
C GLY A 46 -8.27 -0.45 10.38
N ASP A 47 -8.32 0.35 11.44
CA ASP A 47 -9.44 0.31 12.39
C ASP A 47 -10.70 1.00 11.90
N LYS A 48 -10.56 1.99 11.01
CA LYS A 48 -11.69 2.77 10.49
C LYS A 48 -12.16 2.29 9.13
N TYR A 49 -11.27 1.73 8.32
CA TYR A 49 -11.57 1.33 6.95
C TYR A 49 -11.40 -0.18 6.77
N ALA A 50 -12.30 -0.82 6.01
CA ALA A 50 -11.96 -2.14 5.47
C ALA A 50 -10.95 -1.97 4.32
N LEU A 51 -9.83 -2.68 4.43
CA LEU A 51 -8.70 -2.56 3.52
C LEU A 51 -8.78 -3.63 2.44
N ILE A 52 -8.82 -3.19 1.19
CA ILE A 52 -8.96 -4.05 0.02
C ILE A 52 -7.73 -3.87 -0.87
N PHE A 53 -7.02 -4.96 -1.15
CA PHE A 53 -5.93 -4.97 -2.11
C PHE A 53 -6.43 -5.41 -3.49
N LEU A 54 -6.13 -4.64 -4.52
CA LEU A 54 -6.42 -4.95 -5.90
C LEU A 54 -5.18 -5.53 -6.58
N ALA A 55 -5.17 -6.84 -6.81
CA ALA A 55 -4.26 -7.45 -7.78
C ALA A 55 -4.77 -7.22 -9.19
N ALA A 56 -4.29 -6.12 -9.74
CA ALA A 56 -4.31 -5.87 -11.16
C ALA A 56 -2.87 -5.93 -11.67
N GLY A 57 -2.70 -6.33 -12.94
CA GLY A 57 -1.39 -6.32 -13.60
C GLY A 57 -0.76 -4.91 -13.67
N PRO A 58 0.52 -4.81 -14.07
CA PRO A 58 1.26 -3.55 -14.12
C PRO A 58 0.70 -2.53 -15.13
N GLU A 59 -0.17 -2.96 -16.04
CA GLU A 59 -0.82 -2.12 -17.05
C GLU A 59 -1.92 -1.20 -16.48
N TRP A 60 -2.30 -1.37 -15.22
CA TRP A 60 -3.37 -0.62 -14.58
C TRP A 60 -2.86 0.54 -13.73
N PRO A 61 -3.60 1.66 -13.68
CA PRO A 61 -3.16 2.83 -12.93
C PRO A 61 -3.09 2.53 -11.44
N VAL A 62 -2.08 3.08 -10.78
CA VAL A 62 -1.91 2.95 -9.32
C VAL A 62 -2.89 3.86 -8.59
N PHE A 63 -3.52 3.33 -7.53
CA PHE A 63 -4.41 4.09 -6.66
C PHE A 63 -3.56 4.85 -5.62
N SER A 64 -3.74 6.17 -5.55
CA SER A 64 -3.33 6.94 -4.37
C SER A 64 -4.31 6.71 -3.21
N ASP A 65 -3.91 7.08 -1.99
CA ASP A 65 -4.73 6.88 -0.80
C ASP A 65 -6.06 7.64 -0.88
N ALA A 66 -6.05 8.85 -1.43
CA ALA A 66 -7.26 9.64 -1.62
C ALA A 66 -8.21 8.99 -2.64
N GLU A 67 -7.66 8.49 -3.76
CA GLU A 67 -8.45 7.86 -4.82
C GLU A 67 -9.04 6.53 -4.38
N GLY A 68 -8.29 5.74 -3.62
CA GLY A 68 -8.74 4.45 -3.09
C GLY A 68 -9.95 4.57 -2.15
N ALA A 69 -9.96 5.61 -1.31
CA ALA A 69 -11.11 5.90 -0.44
C ALA A 69 -12.29 6.48 -1.24
N GLU A 70 -12.00 7.28 -2.28
CA GLU A 70 -13.04 7.94 -3.09
C GLU A 70 -13.90 6.95 -3.87
N VAL A 71 -13.37 5.77 -4.23
CA VAL A 71 -14.15 4.69 -4.88
C VAL A 71 -15.41 4.34 -4.09
N PHE A 72 -15.30 4.25 -2.76
CA PHE A 72 -16.40 3.88 -1.87
C PHE A 72 -17.17 5.10 -1.38
N ARG A 73 -16.48 6.23 -1.13
CA ARG A 73 -17.12 7.48 -0.72
C ARG A 73 -18.11 8.00 -1.76
N SER A 74 -17.72 8.04 -3.03
CA SER A 74 -18.58 8.50 -4.13
C SER A 74 -19.83 7.62 -4.35
N ARG A 75 -19.79 6.36 -3.90
CA ARG A 75 -20.90 5.41 -3.95
C ARG A 75 -21.76 5.38 -2.67
N GLY A 76 -21.31 6.03 -1.60
CA GLY A 76 -21.97 5.95 -0.29
C GLY A 76 -21.87 4.58 0.38
N CYS A 77 -20.85 3.77 0.07
CA CYS A 77 -20.71 2.39 0.59
C CYS A 77 -20.19 2.29 2.03
N GLY A 78 -19.87 3.40 2.70
CA GLY A 78 -19.20 3.39 4.00
C GLY A 78 -17.66 3.42 3.91
N PRO A 79 -16.95 3.27 5.05
CA PRO A 79 -15.51 3.46 5.12
C PRO A 79 -14.77 2.22 4.62
N CYS A 80 -14.54 2.16 3.31
CA CYS A 80 -13.67 1.17 2.69
C CYS A 80 -12.61 1.84 1.83
N PHE A 81 -11.52 1.11 1.63
CA PHE A 81 -10.35 1.59 0.92
C PHE A 81 -9.84 0.51 -0.03
N ILE A 82 -9.56 0.89 -1.28
CA ILE A 82 -8.95 -0.01 -2.26
C ILE A 82 -7.63 0.53 -2.78
N THR A 83 -6.60 -0.31 -2.83
CA THR A 83 -5.30 0.04 -3.42
C THR A 83 -4.68 -1.14 -4.16
N ASN A 84 -3.86 -0.87 -5.18
CA ASN A 84 -2.96 -1.83 -5.80
C ASN A 84 -1.48 -1.54 -5.45
N ASN A 85 -1.23 -0.58 -4.54
CA ASN A 85 0.11 -0.24 -4.11
C ASN A 85 0.63 -1.27 -3.10
N LYS A 86 1.55 -2.14 -3.54
CA LYS A 86 2.20 -3.16 -2.70
C LYS A 86 3.07 -2.57 -1.59
N GLY A 87 3.47 -1.30 -1.70
CA GLY A 87 4.30 -0.62 -0.71
C GLY A 87 3.54 -0.06 0.48
N LEU A 88 2.19 -0.10 0.47
CA LEU A 88 1.38 0.49 1.53
C LEU A 88 1.39 -0.38 2.81
N LEU A 89 1.09 -1.66 2.67
CA LEU A 89 0.99 -2.62 3.77
C LEU A 89 1.36 -4.03 3.27
N PRO A 90 1.85 -4.93 4.15
CA PRO A 90 2.00 -6.34 3.80
C PRO A 90 0.64 -6.96 3.49
N MET A 91 0.61 -7.89 2.53
CA MET A 91 -0.65 -8.47 2.03
C MET A 91 -1.52 -9.07 3.13
N SER A 92 -0.93 -9.65 4.19
CA SER A 92 -1.65 -10.25 5.33
C SER A 92 -2.61 -9.29 6.05
N GLU A 93 -2.29 -8.01 6.06
CA GLU A 93 -3.04 -6.96 6.77
C GLU A 93 -4.30 -6.52 6.02
N PHE A 94 -4.43 -6.87 4.75
CA PHE A 94 -5.65 -6.57 4.00
C PHE A 94 -6.79 -7.50 4.41
N ASP A 95 -8.00 -6.93 4.46
CA ASP A 95 -9.23 -7.66 4.78
C ASP A 95 -9.70 -8.47 3.57
N ALA A 96 -9.43 -7.98 2.36
CA ALA A 96 -9.73 -8.68 1.11
C ALA A 96 -8.69 -8.43 0.01
N VAL A 97 -8.61 -9.38 -0.89
CA VAL A 97 -7.85 -9.32 -2.14
C VAL A 97 -8.82 -9.47 -3.32
N LEU A 98 -8.82 -8.48 -4.20
CA LEU A 98 -9.54 -8.51 -5.47
C LEU A 98 -8.57 -8.84 -6.60
N VAL A 99 -8.84 -9.90 -7.35
CA VAL A 99 -8.06 -10.24 -8.54
C VAL A 99 -8.87 -9.88 -9.77
N TYR A 100 -8.35 -8.97 -10.60
CA TYR A 100 -9.05 -8.53 -11.80
C TYR A 100 -8.95 -9.58 -12.94
N GLY A 101 -10.08 -9.96 -13.52
CA GLY A 101 -10.11 -10.86 -14.69
C GLY A 101 -11.46 -11.54 -14.89
N LYS A 102 -11.57 -12.40 -15.93
CA LYS A 102 -12.73 -13.30 -16.14
C LYS A 102 -12.53 -14.69 -15.51
N THR A 103 -11.26 -15.10 -15.42
CA THR A 103 -10.79 -16.34 -14.81
C THR A 103 -9.51 -15.97 -14.07
N ALA A 104 -9.64 -15.39 -12.88
CA ALA A 104 -8.48 -14.89 -12.16
C ALA A 104 -7.57 -16.04 -11.73
N LEU A 105 -6.34 -16.01 -12.22
CA LEU A 105 -5.23 -16.83 -11.74
C LEU A 105 -4.52 -16.04 -10.64
N LEU A 106 -4.39 -16.65 -9.46
CA LEU A 106 -3.66 -16.06 -8.35
C LEU A 106 -2.16 -16.16 -8.64
N SER A 107 -1.42 -15.06 -8.51
CA SER A 107 0.04 -15.14 -8.47
C SER A 107 0.50 -15.86 -7.21
N ASP A 108 1.70 -16.46 -7.21
CA ASP A 108 2.23 -17.21 -6.06
C ASP A 108 2.24 -16.39 -4.76
N SER A 109 2.50 -15.08 -4.85
CA SER A 109 2.42 -14.17 -3.70
C SER A 109 1.01 -14.00 -3.12
N MET A 110 -0.03 -14.16 -3.93
CA MET A 110 -1.43 -14.14 -3.48
C MET A 110 -1.92 -15.52 -3.04
N ALA A 111 -1.27 -16.58 -3.52
CA ALA A 111 -1.51 -17.94 -3.07
C ALA A 111 -1.12 -18.17 -1.60
N ALA A 112 -0.36 -17.25 -0.99
CA ALA A 112 -0.02 -17.26 0.44
C ALA A 112 -1.12 -16.67 1.36
N MET A 113 -2.13 -15.98 0.82
CA MET A 113 -3.21 -15.38 1.64
C MET A 113 -4.33 -16.40 1.92
N PRO A 114 -5.04 -16.36 3.07
CA PRO A 114 -6.16 -17.28 3.29
C PRO A 114 -7.23 -17.20 2.18
N PRO A 115 -7.77 -18.34 1.69
CA PRO A 115 -8.70 -18.38 0.58
C PRO A 115 -9.98 -17.57 0.80
N GLU A 116 -10.43 -17.42 2.05
CA GLU A 116 -11.60 -16.65 2.46
C GLU A 116 -11.47 -15.14 2.22
N LYS A 117 -10.25 -14.62 2.10
CA LYS A 117 -9.98 -13.21 1.78
C LYS A 117 -9.91 -12.95 0.27
N ARG A 118 -9.98 -13.98 -0.58
CA ARG A 118 -9.76 -13.86 -2.03
C ARG A 118 -11.09 -13.71 -2.78
N PHE A 119 -11.14 -12.75 -3.70
CA PHE A 119 -12.30 -12.46 -4.54
C PHE A 119 -11.88 -12.16 -5.98
N LEU A 120 -12.72 -12.58 -6.93
CA LEU A 120 -12.60 -12.28 -8.35
C LEU A 120 -13.33 -10.98 -8.65
N LEU A 121 -12.65 -10.00 -9.25
CA LEU A 121 -13.24 -8.75 -9.71
C LEU A 121 -13.49 -8.80 -11.22
N GLU A 122 -14.76 -8.83 -11.60
CA GLU A 122 -15.21 -8.77 -12.98
C GLU A 122 -15.75 -7.37 -13.31
N THR A 123 -15.07 -6.67 -14.20
CA THR A 123 -15.52 -5.37 -14.69
C THR A 123 -14.95 -5.06 -16.08
N TYR A 124 -15.39 -3.96 -16.68
CA TYR A 124 -14.91 -3.51 -17.97
C TYR A 124 -13.57 -2.80 -17.88
N LYS A 125 -12.76 -2.92 -18.94
CA LYS A 125 -11.47 -2.24 -19.08
C LYS A 125 -11.54 -0.75 -18.76
N ARG A 126 -12.58 -0.07 -19.26
CA ARG A 126 -12.81 1.38 -19.05
C ARG A 126 -13.08 1.74 -17.59
N CYS A 127 -13.76 0.88 -16.83
CA CYS A 127 -14.01 1.06 -15.40
C CYS A 127 -12.69 0.94 -14.63
N MET A 128 -11.86 -0.06 -14.94
CA MET A 128 -10.52 -0.18 -14.35
C MET A 128 -9.60 0.99 -14.70
N SER A 129 -9.56 1.42 -15.97
CA SER A 129 -8.76 2.58 -16.40
C SER A 129 -9.19 3.89 -15.74
N SER A 130 -10.44 3.97 -15.26
CA SER A 130 -10.95 5.10 -14.49
C SER A 130 -10.90 4.86 -12.98
N LYS A 131 -10.06 3.93 -12.51
CA LYS A 131 -9.90 3.60 -11.08
C LYS A 131 -11.23 3.30 -10.39
N LEU A 132 -12.12 2.57 -11.07
CA LEU A 132 -13.45 2.20 -10.60
C LEU A 132 -14.40 3.39 -10.31
N SER A 133 -14.05 4.63 -10.65
CA SER A 133 -14.92 5.79 -10.42
C SER A 133 -16.02 5.93 -11.47
N ARG A 134 -15.78 5.53 -12.72
CA ARG A 134 -16.69 5.71 -13.86
C ARG A 134 -17.03 4.38 -14.52
N CYS A 135 -17.92 3.63 -13.89
CA CYS A 135 -18.32 2.30 -14.34
C CYS A 135 -19.74 2.34 -14.91
N ILE A 136 -19.90 1.89 -16.16
CA ILE A 136 -21.22 1.82 -16.83
C ILE A 136 -22.09 0.73 -16.18
N ARG A 137 -21.46 -0.36 -15.75
CA ARG A 137 -22.07 -1.41 -14.94
C ARG A 137 -21.27 -1.56 -13.67
N GLU A 138 -21.97 -1.84 -12.57
CA GLU A 138 -21.31 -2.01 -11.29
C GLU A 138 -20.39 -3.25 -11.35
N PRO A 139 -19.15 -3.15 -10.83
CA PRO A 139 -18.25 -4.28 -10.77
C PRO A 139 -18.86 -5.44 -9.99
N LYS A 140 -18.64 -6.66 -10.48
CA LYS A 140 -19.03 -7.88 -9.77
C LYS A 140 -17.82 -8.45 -9.04
N VAL A 141 -18.04 -8.83 -7.80
CA VAL A 141 -17.02 -9.37 -6.91
C VAL A 141 -17.45 -10.76 -6.46
N THR A 142 -16.78 -11.79 -6.95
CA THR A 142 -17.15 -13.19 -6.67
C THR A 142 -16.18 -13.80 -5.68
N SER A 143 -16.69 -14.32 -4.56
CA SER A 143 -15.88 -15.02 -3.55
C SER A 143 -15.32 -16.34 -4.10
N PHE A 144 -14.04 -16.61 -3.86
CA PHE A 144 -13.42 -17.87 -4.29
C PHE A 144 -13.89 -19.08 -3.47
N VAL A 145 -14.36 -18.89 -2.24
CA VAL A 145 -14.71 -19.99 -1.34
C VAL A 145 -16.10 -20.54 -1.62
N ASN A 146 -17.08 -19.65 -1.78
CA ASN A 146 -18.49 -20.01 -1.82
C ASN A 146 -19.22 -19.48 -3.05
N PHE A 147 -18.49 -18.87 -3.99
CA PHE A 147 -19.03 -18.34 -5.24
C PHE A 147 -20.16 -17.32 -5.06
N MET A 148 -20.31 -16.75 -3.85
CA MET A 148 -21.23 -15.65 -3.62
C MET A 148 -20.75 -14.43 -4.39
N VAL A 149 -21.68 -13.79 -5.10
CA VAL A 149 -21.45 -12.60 -5.88
C VAL A 149 -21.89 -11.39 -5.07
N PHE A 150 -21.00 -10.40 -4.99
CA PHE A 150 -21.18 -9.15 -4.30
C PHE A 150 -20.96 -7.98 -5.27
N HIS A 151 -21.57 -6.84 -4.96
CA HIS A 151 -21.10 -5.54 -5.45
C HIS A 151 -20.04 -4.95 -4.51
N LEU A 152 -19.37 -3.87 -4.94
CA LEU A 152 -18.31 -3.24 -4.13
C LEU A 152 -18.83 -2.78 -2.75
N CYS A 153 -20.03 -2.20 -2.69
CA CYS A 153 -20.61 -1.79 -1.40
C CYS A 153 -20.95 -3.00 -0.50
N GLU A 154 -21.52 -4.07 -1.07
CA GLU A 154 -21.87 -5.27 -0.30
C GLU A 154 -20.63 -5.97 0.24
N LEU A 155 -19.54 -5.98 -0.53
CA LEU A 155 -18.25 -6.45 -0.04
C LEU A 155 -17.77 -5.56 1.12
N CYS A 156 -17.83 -4.24 0.96
CA CYS A 156 -17.43 -3.30 2.01
C CYS A 156 -18.16 -3.56 3.33
N ASP A 157 -19.50 -3.64 3.29
CA ASP A 157 -20.34 -3.94 4.45
C ASP A 157 -19.98 -5.28 5.10
N LYS A 158 -19.75 -6.31 4.29
CA LYS A 158 -19.36 -7.64 4.77
C LYS A 158 -18.02 -7.59 5.53
N LEU A 159 -17.02 -6.90 4.98
CA LEU A 159 -15.70 -6.81 5.61
C LEU A 159 -15.76 -6.02 6.92
N LEU A 160 -16.52 -4.92 6.95
CA LEU A 160 -16.73 -4.13 8.16
C LEU A 160 -17.42 -4.95 9.27
N ARG A 161 -18.47 -5.72 8.92
CA ARG A 161 -19.14 -6.62 9.87
C ARG A 161 -18.20 -7.70 10.39
N ASN A 162 -17.40 -8.31 9.52
CA ASN A 162 -16.43 -9.33 9.93
C ASN A 162 -15.39 -8.77 10.90
N ARG A 163 -14.88 -7.55 10.66
CA ARG A 163 -13.96 -6.89 11.58
C ARG A 163 -14.62 -6.61 12.93
N TYR A 164 -15.86 -6.11 12.94
CA TYR A 164 -16.60 -5.88 14.18
C TYR A 164 -16.77 -7.17 15.00
N HIS A 165 -17.14 -8.28 14.36
CA HIS A 165 -17.25 -9.57 15.03
C HIS A 165 -15.91 -10.10 15.56
N ASN A 166 -14.84 -9.96 14.79
CA ASN A 166 -13.51 -10.39 15.23
C ASN A 166 -12.99 -9.56 16.42
N LYS A 167 -13.31 -8.26 16.47
CA LYS A 167 -12.97 -7.40 17.62
C LYS A 167 -13.72 -7.77 18.91
N ILE A 168 -14.92 -8.32 18.80
CA ILE A 168 -15.71 -8.76 19.97
C ILE A 168 -15.23 -10.14 20.46
N ALA A 169 -14.69 -10.97 19.57
CA ALA A 169 -14.23 -12.31 19.89
C ALA A 169 -12.81 -12.35 20.50
N GLN A 170 -12.08 -11.24 20.45
CA GLN A 170 -10.75 -11.04 21.07
C GLN A 170 -10.89 -10.38 22.45
#